data_AF-A0A972AWM8-F1
#
_entry.id   AF-A0A972AWM8-F1
#
_cell.length_a   1.000
_cell.length_b   1.000
_cell.length_c   1.000
_cell.angle_alpha   90.00
_cell.angle_beta   90.00
_cell.angle_gamma   90.00
#
_symmetry.space_group_name_H-M   'P 1'
#
loop_
_entity.id
_entity.type
_entity.pdbx_description
1 polymer ?
#
loop_
_entity_poly.entity_id
_entity_poly.type
_entity_poly.pdbx_seq_one_letter_code
_entity_poly.pdbx_strand_id
1 'polypeptide(L)'
;MGAIKQMWGSIIKGTANVLNGLFSFLIIILEIPVKLLIIIGRALGTIISMGGCLALVLLGPAILSILPVILVPAIVLIAVLVLGQKLISLLKYWQFAVTEYLYDRSTFYKEGKKVGYGTVGDYGQKYYRMKEEEERKRQEERRREQDRMWEEQFRQWYEYQRSYQQSGGRREYSTGGQRTYQDPTSDFVNKYEEACKTLRLSTDTDEYQVKLAYRKLAKEYHPDINKAPDATAKFQQINDAYSLLTAVNIQRYRRLKGK
;
A
#
# COMPACT_ATOMS: atom_id res chain seq x y z
N MET A 1 52.91 17.78 17.11
CA MET A 1 51.43 17.90 17.21
C MET A 1 50.65 16.78 16.52
N GLY A 2 51.17 16.09 15.49
CA GLY A 2 50.44 15.01 14.78
C GLY A 2 50.15 13.77 15.61
N ALA A 3 51.12 13.26 16.38
CA ALA A 3 50.97 12.06 17.20
C ALA A 3 49.88 12.20 18.29
N ILE A 4 49.82 13.37 18.94
CA ILE A 4 48.80 13.68 19.97
C ILE A 4 47.40 13.66 19.34
N LYS A 5 47.23 14.29 18.17
CA LYS A 5 45.94 14.33 17.45
C LYS A 5 45.48 12.93 17.00
N GLN A 6 46.40 12.11 16.51
CA GLN A 6 46.11 10.73 16.11
C GLN A 6 45.74 9.84 17.30
N MET A 7 46.39 10.04 18.44
CA MET A 7 46.08 9.37 19.70
C MET A 7 44.67 9.73 20.19
N TRP A 8 44.33 11.02 20.23
CA TRP A 8 42.99 11.49 20.58
C TRP A 8 41.90 10.94 19.65
N GLY A 9 42.15 10.93 18.33
CA GLY A 9 41.20 10.36 17.38
C GLY A 9 40.94 8.87 17.60
N SER A 10 41.98 8.09 17.93
CA SER A 10 41.81 6.67 18.24
C SER A 10 41.10 6.41 19.57
N ILE A 11 41.34 7.24 20.60
CA ILE A 11 40.60 7.20 21.86
C ILE A 11 39.12 7.48 21.61
N ILE A 12 38.80 8.55 20.87
CA ILE A 12 37.41 8.92 20.55
C ILE A 12 36.72 7.80 19.77
N LYS A 13 37.37 7.20 18.77
CA LYS A 13 36.82 6.04 18.04
C LYS A 13 36.55 4.86 18.98
N GLY A 14 37.46 4.58 19.91
CA GLY A 14 37.28 3.56 20.94
C GLY A 14 36.05 3.83 21.79
N THR A 15 35.90 5.06 22.29
CA THR A 15 34.71 5.46 23.06
C THR A 15 33.42 5.35 22.26
N ALA A 16 33.43 5.72 20.97
CA ALA A 16 32.28 5.59 20.08
C ALA A 16 31.84 4.12 19.92
N ASN A 17 32.79 3.20 19.74
CA ASN A 17 32.51 1.77 19.64
C ASN A 17 31.90 1.21 20.94
N VAL A 18 32.46 1.59 22.10
CA VAL A 18 31.96 1.15 23.41
C VAL A 18 30.54 1.68 23.65
N LEU A 19 30.30 2.97 23.41
CA LEU A 19 28.98 3.58 23.53
C LEU A 19 27.98 2.94 22.56
N ASN A 20 28.37 2.70 21.31
CA ASN A 20 27.53 2.01 20.33
C ASN A 20 27.11 0.62 20.82
N GLY A 21 28.05 -0.15 21.37
CA GLY A 21 27.78 -1.46 21.97
C GLY A 21 26.84 -1.37 23.17
N LEU A 22 27.08 -0.44 24.09
CA LEU A 22 26.25 -0.22 25.28
C LEU A 22 24.81 0.17 24.90
N PHE A 23 24.64 1.14 24.00
CA PHE A 23 23.32 1.52 23.51
C PHE A 23 22.63 0.37 22.79
N SER A 24 23.34 -0.36 21.92
CA SER A 24 22.78 -1.52 21.23
C SER A 24 22.26 -2.56 22.21
N PHE A 25 23.06 -2.90 23.22
CA PHE A 25 22.69 -3.85 24.26
C PHE A 25 21.46 -3.37 25.05
N LEU A 26 21.45 -2.11 25.48
CA LEU A 26 20.31 -1.51 26.18
C LEU A 26 19.04 -1.53 25.34
N ILE A 27 19.14 -1.18 24.05
CA ILE A 27 18.02 -1.19 23.11
C ILE A 27 17.48 -2.61 22.94
N ILE A 28 18.34 -3.61 22.78
CA ILE A 28 17.92 -5.02 22.66
C ILE A 28 17.14 -5.46 23.91
N ILE A 29 17.67 -5.18 25.11
CA ILE A 29 17.01 -5.54 26.38
C ILE A 29 15.62 -4.90 26.49
N LEU A 30 15.48 -3.64 26.11
CA LEU A 30 14.19 -2.93 26.17
C LEU A 30 13.23 -3.35 25.05
N GLU A 31 13.75 -3.67 23.87
CA GLU A 31 12.96 -3.97 22.68
C GLU A 31 12.33 -5.36 22.70
N ILE A 32 13.02 -6.37 23.25
CA ILE A 32 12.51 -7.74 23.36
C ILE A 32 11.16 -7.82 24.09
N PRO A 33 11.02 -7.35 25.35
CA PRO A 33 9.76 -7.49 26.10
C PRO A 33 8.63 -6.68 25.46
N VAL A 34 8.93 -5.47 24.96
CA VAL A 34 7.94 -4.61 24.31
C VAL A 34 7.39 -5.27 23.04
N LYS A 35 8.25 -5.85 22.20
CA LYS A 35 7.81 -6.57 20.99
C LYS A 35 6.96 -7.80 21.34
N LEU A 36 7.40 -8.58 22.34
CA LEU A 36 6.68 -9.78 22.78
C LEU A 36 5.27 -9.42 23.29
N LEU A 37 5.14 -8.37 24.10
CA LEU A 37 3.84 -7.89 24.58
C LEU A 37 2.93 -7.41 23.45
N ILE A 38 3.47 -6.74 22.44
CA ILE A 38 2.67 -6.29 21.27
C ILE A 38 2.19 -7.48 20.44
N ILE A 39 3.02 -8.50 20.25
CA ILE A 39 2.63 -9.72 19.53
C ILE A 39 1.51 -10.44 20.28
N ILE A 40 1.66 -10.62 21.60
CA ILE A 40 0.62 -11.23 22.44
C ILE A 40 -0.66 -10.39 22.40
N GLY A 41 -0.57 -9.08 22.55
CA GLY A 41 -1.71 -8.17 22.49
C GLY A 41 -2.46 -8.26 21.15
N ARG A 42 -1.74 -8.36 20.03
CA ARG A 42 -2.34 -8.56 18.71
C ARG A 42 -3.00 -9.93 18.58
N ALA A 43 -2.36 -10.99 19.06
CA ALA A 43 -2.91 -12.34 19.03
C ALA A 43 -4.21 -12.46 19.85
N LEU A 44 -4.22 -11.88 21.06
CA LEU A 44 -5.42 -11.77 21.89
C LEU A 44 -6.50 -10.94 21.19
N GLY A 45 -6.12 -9.81 20.58
CA GLY A 45 -7.03 -8.98 19.79
C GLY A 45 -7.67 -9.72 18.61
N THR A 46 -6.93 -10.57 17.90
CA THR A 46 -7.49 -11.39 16.80
C THR A 46 -8.42 -12.49 17.31
N ILE A 47 -8.10 -13.11 18.45
CA ILE A 47 -8.99 -14.11 19.06
C ILE A 47 -10.30 -13.45 19.50
N ILE A 48 -10.21 -12.27 20.10
CA ILE A 48 -11.38 -11.47 20.49
C ILE A 48 -12.16 -11.00 19.26
N SER A 49 -11.52 -10.65 18.14
CA SER A 49 -12.24 -10.24 16.93
C SER A 49 -12.99 -11.40 16.26
N MET A 50 -12.45 -12.63 16.34
CA MET A 50 -13.07 -13.82 15.77
C MET A 50 -14.23 -14.38 16.63
N GLY A 51 -14.18 -14.22 17.96
CA GLY A 51 -15.19 -14.76 18.90
C GLY A 51 -16.06 -13.71 19.63
N GLY A 52 -15.70 -12.43 19.55
CA GLY A 52 -16.22 -11.37 20.42
C GLY A 52 -17.69 -11.02 20.18
N CYS A 53 -18.18 -11.18 18.96
CA CYS A 53 -19.59 -10.89 18.65
C CYS A 53 -20.53 -11.89 19.35
N LEU A 54 -20.15 -13.17 19.40
CA LEU A 54 -20.92 -14.22 20.09
C LEU A 54 -20.84 -14.07 21.61
N ALA A 55 -19.66 -13.72 22.14
CA ALA A 55 -19.43 -13.53 23.57
C ALA A 55 -20.15 -12.29 24.14
N LEU A 56 -20.21 -11.18 23.38
CA LEU A 56 -20.95 -9.98 23.77
C LEU A 56 -22.46 -10.23 23.84
N VAL A 57 -23.00 -11.05 22.94
CA VAL A 57 -24.43 -11.41 22.94
C VAL A 57 -24.80 -12.33 24.11
N LEU A 58 -23.94 -13.28 24.47
CA LEU A 58 -24.22 -14.26 25.54
C LEU A 58 -23.90 -13.76 26.96
N LEU A 59 -22.89 -12.90 27.11
CA LEU A 59 -22.37 -12.47 28.43
C LEU A 59 -22.45 -10.95 28.66
N GLY A 60 -23.13 -10.22 27.78
CA GLY A 60 -23.17 -8.75 27.74
C GLY A 60 -23.39 -8.04 29.08
N PRO A 61 -24.39 -8.39 29.91
CA PRO A 61 -24.64 -7.72 31.18
C PRO A 61 -23.52 -7.91 32.21
N ALA A 62 -22.88 -9.09 32.23
CA ALA A 62 -21.78 -9.40 33.14
C ALA A 62 -20.45 -8.79 32.66
N ILE A 63 -20.25 -8.66 31.35
CA ILE A 63 -19.06 -8.01 30.77
C ILE A 63 -19.08 -6.51 31.07
N LEU A 64 -20.23 -5.85 30.98
CA LEU A 64 -20.36 -4.40 31.21
C LEU A 64 -20.04 -3.99 32.66
N SER A 65 -20.32 -4.84 33.65
CA SER A 65 -20.03 -4.54 35.07
C SER A 65 -18.55 -4.64 35.42
N ILE A 66 -17.80 -5.52 34.74
CA ILE A 66 -16.37 -5.75 34.97
C ILE A 66 -15.50 -4.87 34.06
N LEU A 67 -16.06 -4.38 32.94
CA LEU A 67 -15.40 -3.52 31.96
C LEU A 67 -14.59 -2.37 32.59
N PRO A 68 -15.11 -1.52 33.49
CA PRO A 68 -14.33 -0.40 34.04
C PRO A 68 -13.11 -0.85 34.86
N VAL A 69 -13.19 -2.00 35.53
CA VAL A 69 -12.10 -2.55 36.36
C VAL A 69 -10.96 -3.08 35.49
N ILE A 70 -11.27 -3.62 34.30
CA ILE A 70 -10.28 -4.16 33.36
C ILE A 70 -9.78 -3.07 32.40
N LEU A 71 -10.64 -2.10 32.04
CA LEU A 71 -10.35 -1.08 31.03
C LEU A 71 -9.24 -0.13 31.49
N VAL A 72 -9.25 0.32 32.74
CA VAL A 72 -8.20 1.21 33.27
C VAL A 72 -6.80 0.56 33.22
N PRO A 73 -6.56 -0.65 33.80
CA PRO A 73 -5.26 -1.29 33.69
C PRO A 73 -4.91 -1.67 32.25
N ALA A 74 -5.88 -2.01 31.40
CA ALA A 74 -5.63 -2.24 29.98
C ALA A 74 -5.17 -0.97 29.26
N ILE A 75 -5.79 0.19 29.52
CA ILE A 75 -5.39 1.49 28.97
C ILE A 75 -3.99 1.86 29.46
N VAL A 76 -3.71 1.69 30.76
CA VAL A 76 -2.38 1.96 31.33
C VAL A 76 -1.33 1.05 30.69
N LEU A 77 -1.63 -0.24 30.53
CA LEU A 77 -0.75 -1.19 29.84
C LEU A 77 -0.49 -0.75 28.39
N ILE A 78 -1.53 -0.40 27.63
CA ILE A 78 -1.39 0.08 26.26
C ILE A 78 -0.55 1.36 26.22
N ALA A 79 -0.78 2.30 27.14
CA ALA A 79 0.00 3.53 27.23
C ALA A 79 1.48 3.23 27.48
N VAL A 80 1.80 2.32 28.41
CA VAL A 80 3.17 1.87 28.67
C VAL A 80 3.80 1.23 27.43
N LEU A 81 3.04 0.41 26.68
CA LEU A 81 3.54 -0.21 25.44
C LEU A 81 3.84 0.84 24.36
N VAL A 82 2.93 1.77 24.12
CA VAL A 82 3.09 2.82 23.11
C VAL A 82 4.25 3.76 23.49
N LEU A 83 4.33 4.16 24.76
CA LEU A 83 5.43 5.00 25.26
C LEU A 83 6.77 4.26 25.20
N GLY A 84 6.79 2.96 25.52
CA GLY A 84 7.98 2.12 25.42
C GLY A 84 8.54 2.09 23.99
N GLN A 85 7.69 1.96 22.97
CA GLN A 85 8.14 2.02 21.58
C GLN A 85 8.73 3.39 21.21
N LYS A 86 8.13 4.49 21.67
CA LYS A 86 8.67 5.84 21.45
C LYS A 86 10.03 6.01 22.14
N LEU A 87 10.17 5.50 23.37
CA LEU A 87 11.42 5.54 24.12
C LEU A 87 12.53 4.74 23.40
N ILE A 88 12.22 3.54 22.90
CA ILE A 88 13.17 2.76 22.09
C ILE A 88 13.58 3.52 20.82
N SER A 89 12.63 4.17 20.15
CA SER A 89 12.93 5.00 18.97
C SER A 89 13.83 6.19 19.32
N LEU A 90 13.63 6.82 20.48
CA LEU A 90 14.46 7.93 20.97
C LEU A 90 15.88 7.45 21.33
N LEU A 91 16.01 6.27 21.93
CA LEU A 91 17.30 5.63 22.20
C LEU A 91 18.07 5.33 20.92
N LYS A 92 17.40 4.79 19.89
CA LYS A 92 18.01 4.54 18.56
C LYS A 92 18.49 5.85 17.92
N TYR A 93 17.71 6.93 18.05
CA TYR A 93 18.11 8.26 17.62
C TYR A 93 19.38 8.73 18.34
N TRP A 94 19.40 8.64 19.68
CA TRP A 94 20.56 9.07 20.47
C TRP A 94 21.80 8.22 20.20
N GLN A 95 21.63 6.90 20.09
CA GLN A 95 22.69 5.99 19.68
C GLN A 95 23.31 6.48 18.37
N PHE A 96 22.51 6.63 17.32
CA PHE A 96 23.01 7.06 16.01
C PHE A 96 23.66 8.44 16.06
N ALA A 97 23.00 9.42 16.67
CA ALA A 97 23.48 10.80 16.69
C ALA A 97 24.82 10.94 17.43
N VAL A 98 24.96 10.25 18.57
CA VAL A 98 26.19 10.29 19.38
C VAL A 98 27.30 9.49 18.73
N THR A 99 27.02 8.28 18.22
CA THR A 99 28.07 7.44 17.61
C THR A 99 28.61 8.08 16.35
N GLU A 100 27.75 8.55 15.45
CA GLU A 100 28.16 9.19 14.20
C GLU A 100 28.91 10.50 14.48
N TYR A 101 28.46 11.31 15.44
CA TYR A 101 29.17 12.50 15.88
C TYR A 101 30.57 12.19 16.40
N LEU A 102 30.72 11.15 17.24
CA LEU A 102 32.02 10.74 17.76
C LEU A 102 32.92 10.15 16.68
N TYR A 103 32.37 9.41 15.72
CA TYR A 103 33.14 8.91 14.57
C TYR A 103 33.68 10.06 13.72
N ASP A 104 32.84 11.04 13.38
CA ASP A 104 33.24 12.21 12.61
C ASP A 104 34.21 13.11 13.39
N ARG A 105 34.07 13.17 14.72
CA ARG A 105 35.05 13.87 15.56
C ARG A 105 36.39 13.13 15.58
N SER A 106 36.38 11.80 15.65
CA SER A 106 37.58 10.96 15.58
C SER A 106 38.32 11.16 14.24
N THR A 107 37.60 11.14 13.12
CA THR A 107 38.18 11.34 11.78
C THR A 107 38.71 12.77 11.62
N PHE A 108 38.01 13.77 12.13
CA PHE A 108 38.51 15.16 12.18
C PHE A 108 39.86 15.26 12.88
N TYR A 109 40.04 14.61 14.05
CA TYR A 109 41.34 14.62 14.75
C TYR A 109 42.43 13.84 14.00
N LYS A 110 42.09 12.82 13.22
CA LYS A 110 43.05 12.02 12.45
C LYS A 110 43.49 12.70 11.14
N GLU A 111 42.55 13.27 10.41
CA GLU A 111 42.76 13.75 9.03
C GLU A 111 42.78 15.27 8.93
N GLY A 112 42.32 15.99 9.95
CA GLY A 112 42.29 17.47 9.98
C GLY A 112 41.29 18.12 9.02
N LYS A 113 40.52 17.32 8.26
CA LYS A 113 39.47 17.80 7.36
C LYS A 113 38.16 17.99 8.13
N LYS A 114 37.34 18.97 7.75
CA LYS A 114 35.95 19.07 8.25
C LYS A 114 35.20 17.82 7.80
N VAL A 115 34.67 17.07 8.76
CA VAL A 115 33.91 15.84 8.52
C VAL A 115 32.53 16.03 9.15
N GLY A 116 31.48 15.85 8.34
CA GLY A 116 30.09 15.89 8.78
C GLY A 116 29.59 17.22 9.35
N TYR A 117 28.67 17.12 10.31
CA TYR A 117 28.02 18.24 10.96
C TYR A 117 28.74 18.68 12.25
N GLY A 118 28.51 19.93 12.68
CA GLY A 118 29.19 20.52 13.83
C GLY A 118 28.58 20.15 15.18
N THR A 119 27.29 19.78 15.22
CA THR A 119 26.58 19.46 16.47
C THR A 119 25.94 18.09 16.43
N VAL A 120 25.74 17.46 17.59
CA VAL A 120 25.05 16.16 17.71
C VAL A 120 23.62 16.24 17.18
N GLY A 121 22.93 17.38 17.36
CA GLY A 121 21.56 17.59 16.90
C GLY A 121 21.40 17.48 15.39
N ASP A 122 22.40 17.89 14.62
CA ASP A 122 22.39 17.82 13.16
C ASP A 122 22.41 16.36 12.66
N TYR A 123 23.13 15.47 13.35
CA TYR A 123 23.11 14.02 13.08
C TYR A 123 21.75 13.41 13.40
N GLY A 124 21.03 14.01 14.35
CA GLY A 124 19.63 13.69 14.60
C GLY A 124 18.73 13.96 13.40
N GLN A 125 18.88 15.13 12.76
CA GLN A 125 18.15 15.43 11.52
C GLN A 125 18.55 14.50 10.36
N LYS A 126 19.83 14.09 10.30
CA LYS A 126 20.31 13.07 9.35
C LYS A 126 19.58 11.74 9.56
N TYR A 127 19.41 11.29 10.81
CA TYR A 127 18.69 10.07 11.13
C TYR A 127 17.25 10.07 10.61
N TYR A 128 16.49 11.15 10.86
CA TYR A 128 15.10 11.24 10.42
C TYR A 128 14.97 11.26 8.89
N ARG A 129 15.85 11.99 8.19
CA ARG A 129 15.85 12.02 6.71
C ARG A 129 16.10 10.64 6.11
N MET A 130 17.08 9.90 6.62
CA MET A 130 17.36 8.54 6.14
C MET A 130 16.17 7.60 6.37
N LYS A 131 15.51 7.71 7.52
CA LYS A 131 14.32 6.91 7.84
C LYS A 131 13.15 7.23 6.91
N GLU A 132 12.91 8.50 6.61
CA GLU A 132 11.86 8.95 5.69
C GLU A 132 12.14 8.47 4.25
N GLU A 133 13.38 8.55 3.78
CA GLU A 133 13.79 8.02 2.47
C GLU A 133 13.59 6.50 2.38
N GLU A 134 13.92 5.77 3.43
CA GLU A 134 13.70 4.32 3.50
C GLU A 134 12.20 3.98 3.48
N GLU A 135 11.38 4.72 4.21
CA GLU A 135 9.92 4.55 4.19
C GLU A 135 9.32 4.85 2.82
N ARG A 136 9.79 5.90 2.13
CA ARG A 136 9.39 6.21 0.75
C ARG A 136 9.74 5.09 -0.21
N LYS A 137 10.96 4.54 -0.14
CA LYS A 137 11.38 3.40 -0.97
C LYS A 137 10.51 2.17 -0.72
N ARG A 138 10.27 1.81 0.54
CA ARG A 138 9.40 0.68 0.90
C ARG A 138 7.95 0.88 0.43
N GLN A 139 7.44 2.11 0.47
CA GLN A 139 6.10 2.42 -0.05
C GLN A 139 6.02 2.27 -1.57
N GLU A 140 7.05 2.74 -2.29
CA GLU A 140 7.16 2.60 -3.73
C GLU A 140 7.28 1.14 -4.16
N GLU A 141 8.08 0.34 -3.45
CA GLU A 141 8.20 -1.11 -3.67
C GLU A 141 6.87 -1.82 -3.47
N ARG A 142 6.14 -1.54 -2.37
CA ARG A 142 4.81 -2.13 -2.15
C ARG A 142 3.80 -1.73 -3.23
N ARG A 143 3.86 -0.51 -3.75
CA ARG A 143 3.01 -0.08 -4.87
C ARG A 143 3.34 -0.87 -6.13
N ARG A 144 4.62 -1.01 -6.45
CA ARG A 144 5.08 -1.83 -7.58
C ARG A 144 4.68 -3.29 -7.46
N GLU A 145 4.79 -3.87 -6.27
CA GLU A 145 4.34 -5.24 -5.99
C GLU A 145 2.83 -5.40 -6.15
N GLN A 146 2.05 -4.48 -5.59
CA GLN A 146 0.60 -4.46 -5.77
C GLN A 146 0.22 -4.31 -7.24
N ASP A 147 0.92 -3.46 -8.00
CA ASP A 147 0.68 -3.28 -9.42
C ASP A 147 1.07 -4.54 -10.22
N ARG A 148 2.17 -5.23 -9.88
CA ARG A 148 2.53 -6.52 -10.49
C ARG A 148 1.50 -7.62 -10.20
N MET A 149 1.13 -7.79 -8.93
CA MET A 149 0.09 -8.76 -8.55
C MET A 149 -1.23 -8.44 -9.23
N TRP A 150 -1.59 -7.16 -9.31
CA TRP A 150 -2.76 -6.71 -10.05
C TRP A 150 -2.68 -7.08 -11.53
N GLU A 151 -1.56 -6.86 -12.20
CA GLU A 151 -1.38 -7.23 -13.61
C GLU A 151 -1.47 -8.74 -13.83
N GLU A 152 -0.93 -9.55 -12.93
CA GLU A 152 -1.02 -11.02 -13.00
C GLU A 152 -2.45 -11.51 -12.78
N GLN A 153 -3.12 -11.04 -11.72
CA GLN A 153 -4.51 -11.37 -11.41
C GLN A 153 -5.43 -10.94 -12.56
N PHE A 154 -5.24 -9.72 -13.06
CA PHE A 154 -5.98 -9.19 -14.20
C PHE A 154 -5.78 -10.02 -15.45
N ARG A 155 -4.55 -10.48 -15.75
CA ARG A 155 -4.27 -11.35 -16.89
C ARG A 155 -4.97 -12.70 -16.78
N GLN A 156 -4.85 -13.38 -15.64
CA GLN A 156 -5.51 -14.67 -15.40
C GLN A 156 -7.02 -14.56 -15.53
N TRP A 157 -7.59 -13.51 -14.94
CA TRP A 157 -9.01 -13.22 -15.02
C TRP A 157 -9.47 -12.91 -16.46
N TYR A 158 -8.71 -12.12 -17.22
CA TYR A 158 -9.01 -11.81 -18.61
C TYR A 158 -9.01 -13.08 -19.50
N GLU A 159 -8.05 -13.98 -19.28
CA GLU A 159 -8.00 -15.28 -19.96
C GLU A 159 -9.20 -16.18 -19.59
N TYR A 160 -9.57 -16.22 -18.31
CA TYR A 160 -10.76 -16.93 -17.84
C TYR A 160 -12.03 -16.38 -18.51
N GLN A 161 -12.20 -15.06 -18.58
CA GLN A 161 -13.39 -14.50 -19.21
C GLN A 161 -13.43 -14.81 -20.71
N ARG A 162 -12.28 -14.74 -21.40
CA ARG A 162 -12.19 -15.06 -22.84
C ARG A 162 -12.60 -16.51 -23.12
N SER A 163 -12.24 -17.45 -22.23
CA SER A 163 -12.65 -18.86 -22.37
C SER A 163 -14.16 -19.05 -22.13
N TYR A 164 -14.75 -18.33 -21.18
CA TYR A 164 -16.20 -18.31 -20.95
C TYR A 164 -16.98 -17.79 -22.16
N GLN A 165 -16.52 -16.70 -22.77
CA GLN A 165 -17.14 -16.12 -23.96
C GLN A 165 -17.10 -17.07 -25.17
N GLN A 166 -16.11 -17.97 -25.22
CA GLN A 166 -15.96 -18.97 -26.27
C GLN A 166 -16.77 -20.26 -26.01
N SER A 167 -17.03 -20.61 -24.75
CA SER A 167 -17.70 -21.87 -24.35
C SER A 167 -19.19 -21.72 -24.03
N GLY A 168 -19.72 -20.52 -23.79
CA GLY A 168 -21.12 -20.41 -23.38
C GLY A 168 -21.65 -18.99 -23.30
N GLY A 169 -22.60 -18.69 -24.18
CA GLY A 169 -23.60 -17.64 -23.95
C GLY A 169 -23.31 -16.31 -24.64
N ARG A 170 -23.55 -16.23 -25.95
CA ARG A 170 -24.26 -15.05 -26.45
C ARG A 170 -25.62 -15.04 -25.78
N ARG A 171 -25.76 -14.39 -24.62
CA ARG A 171 -27.08 -13.93 -24.17
C ARG A 171 -27.42 -12.75 -25.07
N GLU A 172 -28.03 -13.08 -26.20
CA GLU A 172 -28.80 -12.14 -26.98
C GLU A 172 -29.85 -11.55 -26.03
N TYR A 173 -29.67 -10.28 -25.63
CA TYR A 173 -30.72 -9.52 -24.99
C TYR A 173 -31.84 -9.39 -26.03
N SER A 174 -32.78 -10.34 -26.01
CA SER A 174 -34.05 -10.22 -26.69
C SER A 174 -34.87 -9.19 -25.91
N THR A 175 -34.60 -7.92 -26.17
CA THR A 175 -35.46 -6.83 -25.75
C THR A 175 -36.77 -7.02 -26.49
N GLY A 176 -37.79 -7.53 -25.78
CA GLY A 176 -39.17 -7.57 -26.25
C GLY A 176 -39.66 -6.14 -26.48
N GLY A 177 -39.57 -5.70 -27.73
CA GLY A 177 -40.00 -4.38 -28.17
C GLY A 177 -40.29 -4.42 -29.67
N GLN A 178 -41.40 -3.80 -30.07
CA GLN A 178 -41.93 -3.78 -31.44
C GLN A 178 -40.83 -3.55 -32.49
N ARG A 179 -40.73 -4.45 -33.48
CA ARG A 179 -39.75 -4.38 -34.57
C ARG A 179 -40.02 -3.17 -35.45
N THR A 180 -39.35 -2.07 -35.12
CA THR A 180 -39.09 -0.99 -36.07
C THR A 180 -37.88 -1.44 -36.90
N TYR A 181 -38.00 -1.49 -38.24
CA TYR A 181 -36.87 -1.81 -39.12
C TYR A 181 -35.82 -0.70 -38.98
N GLN A 182 -34.81 -0.93 -38.14
CA GLN A 182 -33.64 -0.07 -38.02
C GLN A 182 -32.60 -0.50 -39.07
N ASP A 183 -32.06 0.49 -39.79
CA ASP A 183 -30.94 0.29 -40.69
C ASP A 183 -29.76 -0.34 -39.93
N PRO A 184 -29.23 -1.50 -40.35
CA PRO A 184 -28.09 -2.19 -39.73
C PRO A 184 -26.85 -1.30 -39.50
N THR A 185 -26.72 -0.23 -40.29
CA THR A 185 -25.63 0.76 -40.15
C THR A 185 -25.82 1.64 -38.92
N SER A 186 -27.05 2.11 -38.70
CA SER A 186 -27.40 2.98 -37.56
C SER A 186 -27.31 2.26 -36.22
N ASP A 187 -27.69 0.98 -36.16
CA ASP A 187 -27.58 0.13 -34.98
C ASP A 187 -26.12 -0.03 -34.51
N PHE A 188 -25.20 -0.28 -35.44
CA PHE A 188 -23.78 -0.38 -35.13
C PHE A 188 -23.21 0.94 -34.57
N VAL A 189 -23.57 2.07 -35.19
CA VAL A 189 -23.12 3.40 -34.76
C VAL A 189 -23.58 3.69 -33.32
N ASN A 190 -24.85 3.42 -33.00
CA ASN A 190 -25.38 3.63 -31.66
C ASN A 190 -24.68 2.76 -30.61
N LYS A 191 -24.51 1.46 -30.89
CA LYS A 191 -23.80 0.52 -30.00
C LYS A 191 -22.35 0.95 -29.76
N TYR A 192 -21.67 1.44 -30.80
CA TYR A 192 -20.30 1.94 -30.68
C TYR A 192 -20.24 3.19 -29.78
N GLU A 193 -21.14 4.15 -29.98
CA GLU A 193 -21.19 5.37 -29.17
C GLU A 193 -21.55 5.08 -27.70
N GLU A 194 -22.45 4.13 -27.45
CA GLU A 194 -22.74 3.63 -26.10
C GLU A 194 -21.55 2.94 -25.46
N ALA A 195 -20.82 2.09 -26.20
CA ALA A 195 -19.61 1.46 -25.70
C ALA A 195 -18.53 2.49 -25.32
N CYS A 196 -18.33 3.53 -26.14
CA CYS A 196 -17.45 4.66 -25.79
C CYS A 196 -17.91 5.35 -24.52
N LYS A 197 -19.22 5.63 -24.36
CA LYS A 197 -19.78 6.24 -23.14
C LYS A 197 -19.56 5.38 -21.90
N THR A 198 -19.78 4.06 -21.99
CA THR A 198 -19.56 3.11 -20.89
C THR A 198 -18.10 3.09 -20.45
N LEU A 199 -17.15 3.15 -21.40
CA LEU A 199 -15.72 3.26 -21.09
C LEU A 199 -15.26 4.70 -20.76
N ARG A 200 -16.18 5.68 -20.76
CA ARG A 200 -15.90 7.10 -20.53
C ARG A 200 -14.88 7.68 -21.54
N LEU A 201 -14.99 7.27 -22.79
CA LEU A 201 -14.13 7.67 -23.91
C LEU A 201 -14.87 8.52 -24.93
N SER A 202 -14.10 9.27 -25.73
CA SER A 202 -14.59 9.92 -26.94
C SER A 202 -14.92 8.88 -28.03
N THR A 203 -15.77 9.25 -28.98
CA THR A 203 -16.03 8.46 -30.20
C THR A 203 -14.85 8.44 -31.15
N ASP A 204 -13.92 9.39 -31.02
CA ASP A 204 -12.61 9.33 -31.66
C ASP A 204 -11.58 8.83 -30.65
N THR A 205 -11.60 7.51 -30.42
CA THR A 205 -10.66 6.82 -29.55
C THR A 205 -9.73 5.93 -30.38
N ASP A 206 -8.54 5.68 -29.86
CA ASP A 206 -7.63 4.65 -30.37
C ASP A 206 -7.66 3.39 -29.47
N GLU A 207 -7.01 2.32 -29.93
CA GLU A 207 -6.95 1.05 -29.21
C GLU A 207 -6.20 1.16 -27.85
N TYR A 208 -5.20 2.04 -27.77
CA TYR A 208 -4.43 2.26 -26.55
C TYR A 208 -5.30 2.92 -25.46
N GLN A 209 -6.07 3.95 -25.84
CA GLN A 209 -7.03 4.64 -24.98
C GLN A 209 -8.14 3.68 -24.51
N VAL A 210 -8.67 2.84 -25.41
CA VAL A 210 -9.66 1.80 -25.07
C VAL A 210 -9.10 0.83 -24.02
N LYS A 211 -7.89 0.31 -24.22
CA LYS A 211 -7.22 -0.59 -23.27
C LYS A 211 -6.94 0.08 -21.93
N LEU A 212 -6.50 1.33 -21.94
CA LEU A 212 -6.18 2.08 -20.72
C LEU A 212 -7.44 2.37 -19.89
N ALA A 213 -8.51 2.83 -20.53
CA ALA A 213 -9.79 3.10 -19.87
C ALA A 213 -10.42 1.82 -19.31
N TYR A 214 -10.38 0.74 -20.08
CA TYR A 214 -10.84 -0.57 -19.63
C TYR A 214 -10.08 -1.04 -18.38
N ARG A 215 -8.74 -1.01 -18.38
CA ARG A 215 -7.92 -1.40 -17.21
C ARG A 215 -8.25 -0.56 -15.98
N LYS A 216 -8.47 0.74 -16.14
CA LYS A 216 -8.81 1.65 -15.04
C LYS A 216 -10.18 1.31 -14.45
N LEU A 217 -11.20 1.15 -15.29
CA LEU A 217 -12.56 0.81 -14.84
C LEU A 217 -12.62 -0.61 -14.28
N ALA A 218 -11.88 -1.54 -14.84
CA ALA A 218 -11.79 -2.90 -14.30
C ALA A 218 -11.18 -2.93 -12.90
N LYS A 219 -10.19 -2.07 -12.61
CA LYS A 219 -9.64 -1.92 -11.25
C LYS A 219 -10.65 -1.33 -10.26
N GLU A 220 -11.57 -0.50 -10.73
CA GLU A 220 -12.60 0.16 -9.91
C GLU A 220 -13.83 -0.73 -9.65
N TYR A 221 -14.22 -1.56 -10.63
CA TYR A 221 -15.45 -2.37 -10.58
C TYR A 221 -15.20 -3.89 -10.53
N HIS A 222 -13.97 -4.35 -10.31
CA HIS A 222 -13.68 -5.78 -10.16
C HIS A 222 -14.53 -6.40 -9.04
N PRO A 223 -15.21 -7.53 -9.23
CA PRO A 223 -16.12 -8.11 -8.21
C PRO A 223 -15.41 -8.47 -6.89
N ASP A 224 -14.12 -8.81 -6.94
CA ASP A 224 -13.34 -9.10 -5.73
C ASP A 224 -12.95 -7.84 -4.94
N ILE A 225 -12.87 -6.68 -5.60
CA ILE A 225 -12.50 -5.40 -4.99
C ILE A 225 -13.75 -4.62 -4.58
N ASN A 226 -14.73 -4.55 -5.49
CA ASN A 226 -15.96 -3.79 -5.33
C ASN A 226 -17.11 -4.74 -4.98
N LYS A 227 -17.47 -4.75 -3.69
CA LYS A 227 -18.54 -5.59 -3.14
C LYS A 227 -19.94 -4.97 -3.26
N ALA A 228 -20.09 -3.91 -4.05
CA ALA A 228 -21.41 -3.33 -4.29
C ALA A 228 -22.30 -4.32 -5.06
N PRO A 229 -23.61 -4.37 -4.79
CA PRO A 229 -24.53 -5.33 -5.41
C PRO A 229 -24.64 -5.15 -6.94
N ASP A 230 -24.30 -3.98 -7.46
CA ASP A 230 -24.33 -3.64 -8.89
C ASP A 230 -22.95 -3.76 -9.58
N ALA A 231 -21.88 -4.07 -8.83
CA ALA A 231 -20.51 -4.12 -9.36
C ALA A 231 -20.39 -5.14 -10.50
N THR A 232 -20.95 -6.34 -10.32
CA THR A 232 -20.96 -7.40 -11.35
C THR A 232 -21.67 -6.95 -12.63
N ALA A 233 -22.81 -6.26 -12.51
CA ALA A 233 -23.57 -5.79 -13.66
C ALA A 233 -22.85 -4.68 -14.43
N LYS A 234 -22.30 -3.68 -13.71
CA LYS A 234 -21.49 -2.60 -14.31
C LYS A 234 -20.24 -3.15 -14.98
N PHE A 235 -19.59 -4.10 -14.34
CA PHE A 235 -18.39 -4.73 -14.87
C PHE A 235 -18.68 -5.56 -16.13
N GLN A 236 -19.82 -6.25 -16.19
CA GLN A 236 -20.26 -6.91 -17.42
C GLN A 236 -20.46 -5.90 -18.57
N GLN A 237 -21.11 -4.76 -18.31
CA GLN A 237 -21.27 -3.69 -19.31
C GLN A 237 -19.92 -3.14 -19.81
N ILE A 238 -18.95 -2.98 -18.90
CA ILE A 238 -17.58 -2.55 -19.24
C ILE A 238 -16.91 -3.57 -20.16
N ASN A 239 -17.08 -4.87 -19.89
CA ASN A 239 -16.52 -5.93 -20.73
C ASN A 239 -17.17 -5.99 -22.12
N ASP A 240 -18.49 -5.87 -22.18
CA ASP A 240 -19.24 -5.88 -23.44
C ASP A 240 -18.83 -4.68 -24.31
N ALA A 241 -18.73 -3.49 -23.71
CA ALA A 241 -18.23 -2.28 -24.38
C ALA A 241 -16.80 -2.45 -24.91
N TYR A 242 -15.88 -2.99 -24.10
CA TYR A 242 -14.50 -3.25 -24.53
C TYR A 242 -14.42 -4.26 -25.68
N SER A 243 -15.24 -5.31 -25.66
CA SER A 243 -15.32 -6.31 -26.73
C SER A 243 -15.82 -5.74 -28.06
N LEU A 244 -16.66 -4.70 -28.02
CA LEU A 244 -17.15 -4.01 -29.20
C LEU A 244 -16.10 -3.05 -29.78
N LEU A 245 -15.30 -2.37 -28.93
CA LEU A 245 -14.32 -1.36 -29.35
C LEU A 245 -12.99 -1.98 -29.82
N THR A 246 -13.06 -2.88 -30.81
CA THR A 246 -11.89 -3.45 -31.49
C THR A 246 -11.32 -2.51 -32.55
N ALA A 247 -10.06 -2.70 -32.93
CA ALA A 247 -9.43 -1.94 -34.01
C ALA A 247 -10.27 -1.95 -35.31
N VAL A 248 -10.89 -3.09 -35.65
CA VAL A 248 -11.78 -3.24 -36.81
C VAL A 248 -13.02 -2.35 -36.68
N ASN A 249 -13.67 -2.36 -35.51
CA ASN A 249 -14.88 -1.57 -35.29
C ASN A 249 -14.61 -0.07 -35.16
N ILE A 250 -13.46 0.32 -34.60
CA ILE A 250 -13.00 1.71 -34.60
C ILE A 250 -12.83 2.22 -36.03
N GLN A 251 -12.16 1.45 -36.90
CA GLN A 251 -11.99 1.81 -38.31
C GLN A 251 -13.33 1.83 -39.06
N ARG A 252 -14.22 0.87 -38.78
CA ARG A 252 -15.57 0.83 -39.35
C ARG A 252 -16.38 2.07 -38.98
N TYR A 253 -16.36 2.49 -37.72
CA TYR A 253 -17.05 3.68 -37.25
C TYR A 253 -16.54 4.95 -37.95
N ARG A 254 -15.21 5.10 -38.06
CA ARG A 254 -14.58 6.22 -38.78
C ARG A 254 -15.06 6.32 -40.24
N ARG A 255 -15.03 5.20 -40.97
CA ARG A 255 -15.51 5.13 -42.35
C ARG A 255 -16.98 5.54 -42.50
N LEU A 256 -17.84 5.12 -41.58
CA LEU A 256 -19.27 5.43 -41.62
C LEU A 256 -19.58 6.90 -41.30
N LYS A 257 -18.78 7.54 -40.44
CA LYS A 257 -18.93 8.96 -40.07
C LYS A 257 -18.15 9.91 -40.98
N GLY A 258 -17.46 9.40 -42.00
CA GLY A 258 -16.66 10.21 -42.93
C GLY A 258 -15.46 10.89 -42.26
N LYS A 259 -14.90 10.26 -41.22
CA LYS A 259 -13.72 10.72 -40.48
C LYS A 259 -12.46 9.96 -40.88
#